data_AF-A0A9E0ZSS4-F1
#
_entry.id   AF-A0A9E0ZSS4-F1
#
_cell.length_a   1.000
_cell.length_b   1.000
_cell.length_c   1.000
_cell.angle_alpha   90.00
_cell.angle_beta   90.00
_cell.angle_gamma   90.00
#
_symmetry.space_group_name_H-M   'P 1'
#
loop_
_entity.id
_entity.type
_entity.pdbx_description
1 polymer ?
#
loop_
_entity_poly.entity_id
_entity_poly.type
_entity_poly.pdbx_seq_one_letter_code
_entity_poly.pdbx_strand_id
1 'polypeptide(L)'
;MAKKEFKAGLYGVVATVLVAVVLVGLTVFAFTSRYNAFSPEKVAQSYADTIVQTGDGYNALKVSLVSKEQKFGNFVTNAYMTPYINDGKDVKQNEIIGTGSDEEAQMLDTVYNTMYDYYEELMETVGLQNYDEFYSLYFAKLKEVRAAVLQDDYMDTDFMFSVFESNVQTYANKLTGTKEKLAADEKTVIQKASTGIYQELYGEDYKLTTAVTDTKELPADEVEAYATGYKNRVVPIAQNNEALADTLDDKKSSAMKEAFDNLNVADSIEAV
;
A
#
# COMPACT_ATOMS: atom_id res chain seq x y z
N MET A 1 46.59 -20.07 19.22
CA MET A 1 45.40 -19.75 18.42
C MET A 1 44.85 -18.41 18.88
N ALA A 2 44.92 -17.37 18.04
CA ALA A 2 44.40 -16.05 18.38
C ALA A 2 42.86 -16.07 18.26
N LYS A 3 42.15 -15.70 19.33
CA LYS A 3 40.70 -15.45 19.29
C LYS A 3 40.47 -14.24 18.38
N LYS A 4 39.77 -14.43 17.25
CA LYS A 4 39.24 -13.31 16.46
C LYS A 4 38.19 -12.60 17.33
N GLU A 5 38.55 -11.43 17.85
CA GLU A 5 37.58 -10.55 18.49
C GLU A 5 36.51 -10.17 17.48
N PHE A 6 35.26 -10.53 17.79
CA PHE A 6 34.12 -10.19 16.97
C PHE A 6 33.86 -8.68 17.11
N LYS A 7 34.25 -7.89 16.09
CA LYS A 7 34.08 -6.44 16.07
C LYS A 7 32.61 -6.06 15.85
N ALA A 8 31.76 -6.26 16.86
CA ALA A 8 30.33 -5.92 16.82
C ALA A 8 30.06 -4.47 16.40
N GLY A 9 30.92 -3.52 16.79
CA GLY A 9 30.81 -2.10 16.39
C GLY A 9 31.02 -1.85 14.88
N LEU A 10 31.83 -2.66 14.21
CA LEU A 10 32.06 -2.51 12.75
C LEU A 10 30.87 -3.05 11.95
N TYR A 11 30.26 -4.14 12.40
CA TYR A 11 29.05 -4.70 11.81
C TYR A 11 27.82 -3.81 12.03
N GLY A 12 27.70 -3.17 13.21
CA GLY A 12 26.64 -2.19 13.47
C GLY A 12 26.69 -1.01 12.50
N VAL A 13 27.87 -0.42 12.29
CA VAL A 13 28.03 0.70 11.35
C VAL A 13 27.79 0.27 9.89
N VAL A 14 28.27 -0.90 9.48
CA VAL A 14 28.05 -1.43 8.13
C VAL A 14 26.56 -1.75 7.87
N ALA A 15 25.87 -2.31 8.86
CA ALA A 15 24.43 -2.57 8.78
C ALA A 15 23.62 -1.27 8.70
N THR A 16 23.95 -0.25 9.52
CA THR A 16 23.27 1.05 9.47
C THR A 16 23.45 1.75 8.13
N VAL A 17 24.65 1.71 7.54
CA VAL A 17 24.90 2.31 6.21
C VAL A 17 24.18 1.54 5.11
N LEU A 18 24.19 0.20 5.15
CA LEU A 18 23.41 -0.62 4.20
C LEU A 18 21.91 -0.35 4.31
N VAL A 19 21.37 -0.25 5.52
CA VAL A 19 19.97 0.09 5.77
C VAL A 19 19.67 1.50 5.26
N ALA A 20 20.54 2.49 5.50
CA ALA A 20 20.36 3.85 4.99
C ALA A 20 20.36 3.89 3.45
N VAL A 21 21.30 3.19 2.78
CA VAL A 21 21.35 3.11 1.31
C VAL A 21 20.11 2.41 0.75
N VAL A 22 19.64 1.33 1.38
CA VAL A 22 18.39 0.66 0.99
C VAL A 22 17.19 1.56 1.19
N LEU A 23 17.11 2.29 2.31
CA LEU A 23 16.02 3.23 2.58
C LEU A 23 16.04 4.42 1.61
N VAL A 24 17.21 4.95 1.27
CA VAL A 24 17.36 5.98 0.21
C VAL A 24 16.91 5.38 -1.12
N GLY A 25 17.36 4.18 -1.49
CA GLY A 25 16.94 3.51 -2.73
C GLY A 25 15.43 3.28 -2.79
N LEU A 26 14.80 2.86 -1.68
CA LEU A 26 13.34 2.73 -1.56
C LEU A 26 12.65 4.09 -1.61
N THR A 27 13.26 5.14 -1.06
CA THR A 27 12.73 6.51 -1.09
C THR A 27 12.82 7.09 -2.50
N VAL A 28 13.94 6.90 -3.21
CA VAL A 28 14.11 7.26 -4.62
C VAL A 28 13.16 6.45 -5.49
N PHE A 29 12.99 5.15 -5.26
CA PHE A 29 12.01 4.33 -5.98
C PHE A 29 10.57 4.81 -5.74
N ALA A 30 10.20 5.02 -4.48
CA ALA A 30 8.89 5.56 -4.10
C ALA A 30 8.69 6.97 -4.69
N PHE A 31 9.75 7.77 -4.76
CA PHE A 31 9.75 9.09 -5.34
C PHE A 31 9.62 9.04 -6.87
N THR A 32 10.45 8.29 -7.59
CA THR A 32 10.31 8.08 -9.03
C THR A 32 8.95 7.51 -9.39
N SER A 33 8.37 6.65 -8.55
CA SER A 33 6.98 6.19 -8.67
C SER A 33 5.97 7.33 -8.47
N ARG A 34 6.18 8.19 -7.47
CA ARG A 34 5.40 9.41 -7.23
C ARG A 34 5.61 10.48 -8.33
N TYR A 35 6.70 10.40 -9.10
CA TYR A 35 6.98 11.25 -10.27
C TYR A 35 6.43 10.67 -11.56
N ASN A 36 6.38 9.35 -11.69
CA ASN A 36 5.46 8.72 -12.64
C ASN A 36 4.02 9.17 -12.33
N ALA A 37 3.69 9.47 -11.07
CA ALA A 37 2.40 10.06 -10.71
C ALA A 37 2.16 11.51 -11.21
N PHE A 38 3.20 12.18 -11.74
CA PHE A 38 3.11 13.48 -12.41
C PHE A 38 3.09 13.38 -13.93
N SER A 39 3.46 12.22 -14.50
CA SER A 39 3.21 11.94 -15.91
C SER A 39 1.78 11.44 -16.04
N PRO A 40 0.83 12.24 -16.55
CA PRO A 40 -0.58 11.85 -16.55
C PRO A 40 -0.78 10.59 -17.40
N GLU A 41 0.08 10.38 -18.39
CA GLU A 41 0.13 9.18 -19.21
C GLU A 41 0.51 7.93 -18.39
N LYS A 42 1.59 8.01 -17.59
CA LYS A 42 2.00 6.89 -16.75
C LYS A 42 1.07 6.65 -15.56
N VAL A 43 0.44 7.69 -15.01
CA VAL A 43 -0.63 7.55 -14.01
C VAL A 43 -1.79 6.78 -14.59
N ALA A 44 -2.32 7.22 -15.73
CA ALA A 44 -3.49 6.61 -16.33
C ALA A 44 -3.17 5.19 -16.81
N GLN A 45 -1.97 4.94 -17.36
CA GLN A 45 -1.49 3.58 -17.66
C GLN A 45 -1.38 2.75 -16.38
N SER A 46 -0.71 3.22 -15.33
CA SER A 46 -0.54 2.45 -14.10
C SER A 46 -1.87 2.17 -13.40
N TYR A 47 -2.79 3.13 -13.41
CA TYR A 47 -4.13 2.98 -12.86
C TYR A 47 -4.91 1.91 -13.64
N ALA A 48 -4.97 2.08 -14.96
CA ALA A 48 -5.69 1.16 -15.83
C ALA A 48 -5.05 -0.23 -15.83
N ASP A 49 -3.72 -0.33 -15.90
CA ASP A 49 -2.99 -1.59 -15.83
C ASP A 49 -3.20 -2.29 -14.49
N THR A 50 -3.25 -1.58 -13.35
CA THR A 50 -3.51 -2.22 -12.06
C THR A 50 -4.94 -2.77 -11.99
N ILE A 51 -5.94 -1.99 -12.41
CA ILE A 51 -7.33 -2.47 -12.44
C ILE A 51 -7.49 -3.67 -13.39
N VAL A 52 -6.87 -3.58 -14.56
CA VAL A 52 -7.13 -4.50 -15.66
C VAL A 52 -6.26 -5.76 -15.57
N GLN A 53 -5.01 -5.65 -15.10
CA GLN A 53 -4.10 -6.79 -15.01
C GLN A 53 -4.19 -7.51 -13.66
N THR A 54 -4.51 -6.80 -12.57
CA THR A 54 -4.55 -7.40 -11.24
C THR A 54 -5.95 -7.38 -10.62
N GLY A 55 -6.94 -6.70 -11.22
CA GLY A 55 -8.26 -6.55 -10.63
C GLY A 55 -8.27 -5.68 -9.35
N ASP A 56 -7.16 -5.00 -9.04
CA ASP A 56 -6.95 -4.34 -7.76
C ASP A 56 -7.22 -2.83 -7.87
N GLY A 57 -8.49 -2.47 -7.76
CA GLY A 57 -8.90 -1.06 -7.78
C GLY A 57 -8.36 -0.24 -6.60
N TYR A 58 -8.09 -0.87 -5.45
CA TYR A 58 -7.59 -0.17 -4.26
C TYR A 58 -6.15 0.31 -4.47
N ASN A 59 -5.27 -0.58 -4.93
CA ASN A 59 -3.88 -0.22 -5.24
C ASN A 59 -3.80 0.72 -6.44
N ALA A 60 -4.73 0.64 -7.39
CA ALA A 60 -4.83 1.61 -8.48
C ALA A 60 -5.06 3.04 -7.95
N LEU A 61 -5.88 3.22 -6.90
CA LEU A 61 -6.14 4.55 -6.32
C LEU A 61 -4.92 5.14 -5.59
N LYS A 62 -3.90 4.34 -5.22
CA LYS A 62 -2.68 4.86 -4.60
C LYS A 62 -1.88 5.78 -5.53
N VAL A 63 -1.99 5.58 -6.85
CA VAL A 63 -1.34 6.43 -7.85
C VAL A 63 -2.21 7.63 -8.28
N SER A 64 -3.40 7.81 -7.70
CA SER A 64 -4.29 8.94 -7.97
C SER A 64 -3.91 10.20 -7.18
N LEU A 65 -4.41 11.36 -7.63
CA LEU A 65 -4.17 12.69 -7.03
C LEU A 65 -4.49 12.78 -5.52
N VAL A 66 -5.35 11.89 -5.00
CA VAL A 66 -5.76 11.85 -3.59
C VAL A 66 -4.58 11.53 -2.65
N SER A 67 -3.52 10.86 -3.15
CA SER A 67 -2.31 10.53 -2.38
C SER A 67 -1.26 11.65 -2.34
N LYS A 68 -1.52 12.80 -2.99
CA LYS A 68 -0.55 13.91 -3.09
C LYS A 68 -0.12 14.45 -1.71
N GLU A 69 -1.04 14.57 -0.76
CA GLU A 69 -0.73 15.18 0.55
C GLU A 69 -0.60 14.19 1.72
N GLN A 70 -1.01 12.94 1.56
CA GLN A 70 -0.94 11.92 2.62
C GLN A 70 -0.86 10.50 2.07
N LYS A 71 -0.37 9.55 2.90
CA LYS A 71 -0.44 8.11 2.56
C LYS A 71 -1.91 7.74 2.33
N PHE A 72 -2.22 7.05 1.24
CA PHE A 72 -3.61 6.72 0.86
C PHE A 72 -4.36 5.96 1.97
N GLY A 73 -3.69 5.04 2.69
CA GLY A 73 -4.26 4.40 3.87
C GLY A 73 -4.69 5.40 4.95
N ASN A 74 -3.85 6.40 5.26
CA ASN A 74 -4.20 7.45 6.22
C ASN A 74 -5.39 8.30 5.74
N PHE A 75 -5.49 8.57 4.43
CA PHE A 75 -6.67 9.24 3.87
C PHE A 75 -7.92 8.42 4.16
N VAL A 76 -7.93 7.13 3.83
CA VAL A 76 -9.07 6.25 4.06
C VAL A 76 -9.41 6.18 5.56
N THR A 77 -8.40 6.02 6.40
CA THR A 77 -8.59 5.97 7.86
C THR A 77 -9.25 7.24 8.39
N ASN A 78 -8.67 8.40 8.08
CA ASN A 78 -9.11 9.69 8.59
C ASN A 78 -10.50 10.07 8.09
N ALA A 79 -10.82 9.75 6.84
CA ALA A 79 -12.08 10.13 6.21
C ALA A 79 -13.22 9.14 6.53
N TYR A 80 -12.95 7.84 6.54
CA TYR A 80 -14.01 6.82 6.52
C TYR A 80 -13.99 5.83 7.69
N MET A 81 -12.84 5.61 8.33
CA MET A 81 -12.75 4.65 9.44
C MET A 81 -12.88 5.32 10.81
N THR A 82 -12.35 6.54 10.97
CA THR A 82 -12.33 7.28 12.25
C THR A 82 -13.65 7.27 13.03
N PRO A 83 -14.84 7.40 12.41
CA PRO A 83 -16.11 7.33 13.15
C PRO A 83 -16.36 5.99 13.86
N TYR A 84 -15.73 4.91 13.40
CA TYR A 84 -15.95 3.55 13.90
C TYR A 84 -14.87 3.10 14.88
N ILE A 85 -13.67 3.70 14.80
CA ILE A 85 -12.54 3.36 15.68
C ILE A 85 -12.90 3.56 17.15
N ASN A 86 -12.76 2.49 17.94
CA ASN A 86 -13.01 2.49 19.38
C ASN A 86 -12.02 1.64 20.17
N ASP A 87 -10.89 1.29 19.57
CA ASP A 87 -9.75 0.72 20.29
C ASP A 87 -9.29 1.70 21.39
N GLY A 88 -9.11 1.17 22.60
CA GLY A 88 -8.76 1.97 23.78
C GLY A 88 -9.93 2.68 24.47
N LYS A 89 -11.17 2.55 23.98
CA LYS A 89 -12.38 2.81 24.79
C LYS A 89 -12.70 1.55 25.61
N ASP A 90 -13.57 1.65 26.63
CA ASP A 90 -14.06 0.49 27.42
C ASP A 90 -14.96 -0.48 26.59
N VAL A 91 -14.72 -0.60 25.29
CA VAL A 91 -15.36 -1.53 24.37
C VAL A 91 -14.54 -2.82 24.39
N LYS A 92 -15.17 -3.91 24.80
CA LYS A 92 -14.53 -5.22 24.84
C LYS A 92 -14.66 -5.92 23.49
N GLN A 93 -13.54 -6.41 22.99
CA GLN A 93 -13.52 -7.40 21.92
C GLN A 93 -14.08 -8.73 22.46
N ASN A 94 -14.75 -9.50 21.62
CA ASN A 94 -15.18 -10.85 21.96
C ASN A 94 -13.96 -11.69 22.38
N GLU A 95 -14.09 -12.41 23.50
CA GLU A 95 -13.02 -13.19 24.12
C GLU A 95 -12.49 -14.32 23.23
N ILE A 96 -13.23 -14.70 22.19
CA ILE A 96 -12.81 -15.72 21.23
C ILE A 96 -11.82 -15.20 20.18
N ILE A 97 -11.76 -13.88 19.98
CA ILE A 97 -10.84 -13.27 19.00
C ILE A 97 -9.42 -13.29 19.57
N GLY A 98 -8.47 -13.72 18.74
CA GLY A 98 -7.06 -13.89 19.11
C GLY A 98 -6.74 -15.23 19.81
N THR A 99 -7.67 -16.18 19.85
CA THR A 99 -7.47 -17.49 20.48
C THR A 99 -6.80 -18.51 19.55
N GLY A 100 -6.89 -18.29 18.23
CA GLY A 100 -6.49 -19.23 17.19
C GLY A 100 -7.40 -20.46 17.10
N SER A 101 -8.64 -20.37 17.62
CA SER A 101 -9.58 -21.50 17.63
C SER A 101 -10.29 -21.70 16.30
N ASP A 102 -10.78 -22.92 16.05
CA ASP A 102 -11.60 -23.21 14.86
C ASP A 102 -12.91 -22.38 14.85
N GLU A 103 -13.45 -22.06 16.02
CA GLU A 103 -14.63 -21.23 16.17
C GLU A 103 -14.33 -19.77 15.80
N GLU A 104 -13.20 -19.21 16.25
CA GLU A 104 -12.73 -17.91 15.80
C GLU A 104 -12.59 -17.86 14.27
N ALA A 105 -11.93 -18.86 13.69
CA ALA A 105 -11.73 -18.94 12.24
C ALA A 105 -13.07 -18.93 11.49
N GLN A 106 -14.05 -19.73 11.94
CA GLN A 106 -15.39 -19.77 11.32
C GLN A 106 -16.14 -18.43 11.43
N MET A 107 -16.02 -17.76 12.58
CA MET A 107 -16.65 -16.46 12.78
C MET A 107 -16.01 -15.37 11.91
N LEU A 108 -14.68 -15.34 11.83
CA LEU A 108 -13.96 -14.42 10.95
C LEU A 108 -14.27 -14.73 9.48
N ASP A 109 -14.24 -15.99 9.05
CA ASP A 109 -14.63 -16.39 7.70
C ASP A 109 -16.05 -15.91 7.37
N THR A 110 -16.99 -15.99 8.31
CA THR A 110 -18.35 -15.50 8.14
C THR A 110 -18.37 -13.99 7.90
N VAL A 111 -17.61 -13.20 8.66
CA VAL A 111 -17.46 -11.76 8.43
C VAL A 111 -16.88 -11.49 7.04
N TYR A 112 -15.77 -12.14 6.69
CA TYR A 112 -15.04 -11.88 5.45
C TYR A 112 -15.87 -12.24 4.22
N ASN A 113 -16.60 -13.35 4.26
CA ASN A 113 -17.48 -13.77 3.17
C ASN A 113 -18.72 -12.86 3.06
N THR A 114 -19.36 -12.51 4.17
CA THR A 114 -20.51 -11.58 4.15
C THR A 114 -20.12 -10.21 3.60
N MET A 115 -18.92 -9.74 3.97
CA MET A 115 -18.39 -8.48 3.45
C MET A 115 -17.93 -8.59 2.00
N TYR A 116 -17.47 -9.75 1.55
CA TYR A 116 -17.14 -9.98 0.14
C TYR A 116 -18.38 -9.86 -0.75
N ASP A 117 -19.50 -10.48 -0.36
CA ASP A 117 -20.76 -10.37 -1.12
C ASP A 117 -21.18 -8.91 -1.28
N TYR A 118 -21.07 -8.12 -0.21
CA TYR A 118 -21.38 -6.69 -0.24
C TYR A 118 -20.34 -5.87 -1.02
N TYR A 119 -19.06 -6.22 -0.91
CA TYR A 119 -17.99 -5.60 -1.71
C TYR A 119 -18.27 -5.76 -3.20
N GLU A 120 -18.65 -6.96 -3.63
CA GLU A 120 -19.01 -7.26 -5.01
C GLU A 120 -20.20 -6.43 -5.48
N GLU A 121 -21.26 -6.32 -4.67
CA GLU A 121 -22.40 -5.44 -4.94
C GLU A 121 -21.96 -3.97 -5.09
N LEU A 122 -21.10 -3.47 -4.19
CA LEU A 122 -20.57 -2.10 -4.27
C LEU A 122 -19.70 -1.89 -5.52
N MET A 123 -18.91 -2.88 -5.93
CA MET A 123 -18.13 -2.81 -7.16
C MET A 123 -19.01 -2.69 -8.40
N GLU A 124 -20.15 -3.39 -8.42
CA GLU A 124 -21.12 -3.34 -9.53
C GLU A 124 -21.96 -2.06 -9.55
N THR A 125 -22.38 -1.57 -8.38
CA THR A 125 -23.35 -0.47 -8.26
C THR A 125 -22.71 0.91 -8.12
N VAL A 126 -21.57 1.01 -7.42
CA VAL A 126 -20.89 2.26 -7.09
C VAL A 126 -19.55 2.37 -7.83
N GLY A 127 -18.75 1.31 -7.73
CA GLY A 127 -17.37 1.25 -8.22
C GLY A 127 -16.38 2.06 -7.38
N LEU A 128 -15.15 1.54 -7.23
CA LEU A 128 -14.10 2.16 -6.39
C LEU A 128 -13.69 3.57 -6.82
N GLN A 129 -13.97 3.98 -8.06
CA GLN A 129 -13.74 5.34 -8.53
C GLN A 129 -14.59 6.38 -7.78
N ASN A 130 -15.78 6.00 -7.32
CA ASN A 130 -16.59 6.80 -6.41
C ASN A 130 -16.26 6.41 -4.96
N TYR A 131 -14.99 6.62 -4.60
CA TYR A 131 -14.42 6.13 -3.35
C TYR A 131 -15.12 6.69 -2.11
N ASP A 132 -15.71 7.89 -2.19
CA ASP A 132 -16.38 8.53 -1.07
C ASP A 132 -17.63 7.75 -0.65
N GLU A 133 -18.48 7.44 -1.62
CA GLU A 133 -19.67 6.61 -1.42
C GLU A 133 -19.28 5.16 -1.11
N PHE A 134 -18.33 4.60 -1.86
CA PHE A 134 -17.88 3.22 -1.68
C PHE A 134 -17.38 2.97 -0.25
N TYR A 135 -16.40 3.75 0.22
CA TYR A 135 -15.80 3.53 1.55
C TYR A 135 -16.79 3.84 2.68
N SER A 136 -17.62 4.87 2.52
CA SER A 136 -18.65 5.21 3.51
C SER A 136 -19.63 4.06 3.71
N LEU A 137 -20.13 3.49 2.61
CA LEU A 137 -21.06 2.35 2.63
C LEU A 137 -20.37 1.08 3.16
N TYR A 138 -19.15 0.80 2.70
CA TYR A 138 -18.41 -0.40 3.07
C TYR A 138 -18.12 -0.46 4.57
N PHE A 139 -17.53 0.58 5.17
CA PHE A 139 -17.17 0.56 6.60
C PHE A 139 -18.38 0.67 7.52
N ALA A 140 -19.44 1.35 7.08
CA ALA A 140 -20.72 1.31 7.78
C ALA A 140 -21.26 -0.13 7.85
N LYS A 141 -21.24 -0.85 6.73
CA LYS A 141 -21.69 -2.24 6.68
C LYS A 141 -20.83 -3.18 7.50
N LEU A 142 -19.51 -3.00 7.46
CA LEU A 142 -18.57 -3.82 8.23
C LEU A 142 -18.86 -3.76 9.74
N LYS A 143 -19.18 -2.58 10.27
CA LYS A 143 -19.59 -2.44 11.67
C LYS A 143 -20.83 -3.28 12.00
N GLU A 144 -21.85 -3.24 11.15
CA GLU A 144 -23.08 -4.03 11.34
C GLU A 144 -22.79 -5.53 11.32
N VAL A 145 -22.01 -5.98 10.34
CA VAL A 145 -21.65 -7.41 10.17
C VAL A 145 -20.83 -7.88 11.36
N ARG A 146 -19.87 -7.09 11.84
CA ARG A 146 -19.12 -7.41 13.03
C ARG A 146 -20.02 -7.59 14.26
N ALA A 147 -20.89 -6.62 14.52
CA ALA A 147 -21.80 -6.70 15.67
C ALA A 147 -22.72 -7.93 15.59
N ALA A 148 -23.17 -8.29 14.39
CA ALA A 148 -24.03 -9.46 14.18
C ALA A 148 -23.29 -10.80 14.35
N VAL A 149 -22.06 -10.92 13.83
CA VAL A 149 -21.31 -12.18 13.80
C VAL A 149 -20.45 -12.36 15.04
N LEU A 150 -19.65 -11.35 15.39
CA LEU A 150 -18.72 -11.38 16.52
C LEU A 150 -19.36 -10.99 17.84
N GLN A 151 -20.60 -10.49 17.84
CA GLN A 151 -21.35 -10.10 19.04
C GLN A 151 -20.60 -9.07 19.91
N ASP A 152 -19.79 -8.23 19.26
CA ASP A 152 -19.08 -7.12 19.89
C ASP A 152 -19.09 -5.88 18.99
N ASP A 153 -18.83 -4.71 19.59
CA ASP A 153 -18.74 -3.43 18.88
C ASP A 153 -17.29 -3.01 18.57
N TYR A 154 -16.30 -3.85 18.87
CA TYR A 154 -14.88 -3.48 18.83
C TYR A 154 -14.39 -3.24 17.40
N MET A 155 -13.79 -2.09 17.11
CA MET A 155 -13.30 -1.77 15.77
C MET A 155 -11.97 -1.02 15.87
N ASP A 156 -10.94 -1.60 15.26
CA ASP A 156 -9.62 -1.00 15.06
C ASP A 156 -9.27 -0.93 13.57
N THR A 157 -8.21 -0.21 13.22
CA THR A 157 -7.78 -0.07 11.82
C THR A 157 -7.29 -1.37 11.22
N ASP A 158 -6.65 -2.22 12.01
CA ASP A 158 -6.01 -3.45 11.53
C ASP A 158 -7.05 -4.46 11.08
N PHE A 159 -8.11 -4.64 11.87
CA PHE A 159 -9.27 -5.43 11.52
C PHE A 159 -9.99 -4.87 10.30
N MET A 160 -10.27 -3.56 10.28
CA MET A 160 -10.97 -2.93 9.16
C MET A 160 -10.22 -3.08 7.83
N PHE A 161 -8.91 -2.83 7.82
CA PHE A 161 -8.09 -3.05 6.64
C PHE A 161 -7.94 -4.53 6.31
N SER A 162 -7.82 -5.42 7.30
CA SER A 162 -7.69 -6.86 7.01
C SER A 162 -8.89 -7.42 6.26
N VAL A 163 -10.12 -7.07 6.67
CA VAL A 163 -11.33 -7.50 5.96
C VAL A 163 -11.39 -6.88 4.56
N PHE A 164 -11.15 -5.56 4.45
CA PHE A 164 -11.19 -4.85 3.18
C PHE A 164 -10.15 -5.34 2.16
N GLU A 165 -8.89 -5.46 2.56
CA GLU A 165 -7.81 -5.93 1.69
C GLU A 165 -8.01 -7.40 1.30
N SER A 166 -8.61 -8.22 2.18
CA SER A 166 -9.02 -9.57 1.81
C SER A 166 -10.09 -9.56 0.72
N ASN A 167 -11.13 -8.73 0.83
CA ASN A 167 -12.18 -8.64 -0.18
C ASN A 167 -11.65 -8.10 -1.53
N VAL A 168 -10.76 -7.10 -1.50
CA VAL A 168 -10.03 -6.61 -2.70
C VAL A 168 -9.28 -7.77 -3.36
N GLN A 169 -8.53 -8.56 -2.58
CA GLN A 169 -7.75 -9.68 -3.11
C GLN A 169 -8.64 -10.81 -3.65
N THR A 170 -9.76 -11.12 -3.00
CA THR A 170 -10.74 -12.11 -3.48
C THR A 170 -11.36 -11.67 -4.79
N TYR A 171 -11.74 -10.39 -4.91
CA TYR A 171 -12.29 -9.84 -6.15
C TYR A 171 -11.24 -9.84 -7.29
N ALA A 172 -10.02 -9.43 -6.98
CA ALA A 172 -8.88 -9.52 -7.90
C ALA A 172 -8.71 -10.95 -8.44
N ASN A 173 -8.68 -11.94 -7.54
CA ASN A 173 -8.57 -13.35 -7.90
C ASN A 173 -9.74 -13.84 -8.76
N LYS A 174 -10.98 -13.38 -8.49
CA LYS A 174 -12.16 -13.68 -9.33
C LYS A 174 -11.96 -13.20 -10.77
N LEU A 175 -11.37 -12.01 -10.95
CA LEU A 175 -11.13 -11.43 -12.27
C LEU A 175 -9.97 -12.10 -13.01
N THR A 176 -8.82 -12.28 -12.33
CA THR A 176 -7.56 -12.66 -13.00
C THR A 176 -7.22 -14.14 -12.89
N GLY A 177 -7.89 -14.87 -11.99
CA GLY A 177 -7.56 -16.23 -11.63
C GLY A 177 -6.43 -16.27 -10.59
N THR A 178 -6.12 -17.47 -10.13
CA THR A 178 -5.07 -17.72 -9.14
C THR A 178 -3.99 -18.62 -9.70
N LYS A 179 -2.76 -18.43 -9.21
CA LYS A 179 -1.67 -19.39 -9.40
C LYS A 179 -1.63 -20.37 -8.23
N GLU A 180 -1.11 -21.56 -8.48
CA GLU A 180 -0.81 -22.49 -7.40
C GLU A 180 0.23 -21.89 -6.45
N LYS A 181 -0.03 -21.97 -5.14
CA LYS A 181 0.94 -21.61 -4.09
C LYS A 181 1.13 -22.80 -3.17
N LEU A 182 2.40 -23.08 -2.87
CA LEU A 182 2.83 -24.10 -1.92
C LEU A 182 3.20 -23.43 -0.58
N ALA A 183 3.02 -24.15 0.51
CA ALA A 183 3.55 -23.76 1.81
C ALA A 183 5.09 -23.79 1.81
N ALA A 184 5.69 -23.32 2.91
CA ALA A 184 7.15 -23.33 3.09
C ALA A 184 7.77 -24.73 3.05
N ASP A 185 6.97 -25.79 3.16
CA ASP A 185 7.40 -27.18 3.02
C ASP A 185 7.52 -27.66 1.56
N GLU A 186 7.19 -26.78 0.59
CA GLU A 186 7.17 -27.04 -0.85
C GLU A 186 6.32 -28.24 -1.28
N LYS A 187 5.36 -28.67 -0.43
CA LYS A 187 4.53 -29.86 -0.67
C LYS A 187 3.06 -29.59 -0.46
N THR A 188 2.73 -28.82 0.56
CA THR A 188 1.34 -28.55 0.90
C THR A 188 0.82 -27.45 0.00
N VAL A 189 -0.16 -27.77 -0.85
CA VAL A 189 -0.84 -26.78 -1.70
C VAL A 189 -1.75 -25.93 -0.79
N ILE A 190 -1.40 -24.65 -0.63
CA ILE A 190 -2.16 -23.69 0.17
C ILE A 190 -3.12 -22.84 -0.69
N GLN A 191 -2.88 -22.80 -2.00
CA GLN A 191 -3.78 -22.17 -2.95
C GLN A 191 -3.74 -22.98 -4.25
N LYS A 192 -4.89 -23.44 -4.73
CA LYS A 192 -4.98 -24.08 -6.05
C LYS A 192 -5.01 -23.02 -7.14
N ALA A 193 -4.53 -23.37 -8.33
CA ALA A 193 -4.75 -22.55 -9.51
C ALA A 193 -6.25 -22.50 -9.86
N SER A 194 -6.69 -21.36 -10.38
CA SER A 194 -8.05 -21.15 -10.87
C SER A 194 -8.04 -20.24 -12.08
N THR A 195 -9.03 -20.40 -12.95
CA THR A 195 -9.25 -19.54 -14.11
C THR A 195 -10.12 -18.36 -13.71
N GLY A 196 -9.66 -17.14 -13.98
CA GLY A 196 -10.44 -15.93 -13.77
C GLY A 196 -11.28 -15.52 -14.98
N ILE A 197 -12.22 -14.60 -14.76
CA ILE A 197 -13.11 -14.06 -15.79
C ILE A 197 -12.34 -13.53 -17.01
N TYR A 198 -11.23 -12.84 -16.81
CA TYR A 198 -10.43 -12.29 -17.93
C TYR A 198 -9.76 -13.39 -18.75
N GLN A 199 -9.33 -14.49 -18.11
CA GLN A 199 -8.77 -15.63 -18.83
C GLN A 199 -9.86 -16.36 -19.63
N GLU A 200 -11.08 -16.43 -19.13
CA GLU A 200 -12.21 -17.01 -19.88
C GLU A 200 -12.58 -16.14 -21.10
N LEU A 201 -12.55 -14.81 -20.96
CA LEU A 201 -12.93 -13.88 -22.02
C LEU A 201 -11.84 -13.71 -23.09
N TYR A 202 -10.57 -13.66 -22.69
CA TYR A 202 -9.46 -13.25 -23.56
C TYR A 202 -8.41 -14.36 -23.78
N GLY A 203 -8.55 -15.51 -23.13
CA GLY A 203 -7.60 -16.63 -23.14
C GLY A 203 -6.58 -16.58 -22.01
N GLU A 204 -5.91 -17.71 -21.72
CA GLU A 204 -4.98 -17.84 -20.59
C GLU A 204 -3.74 -16.92 -20.70
N ASP A 205 -3.32 -16.60 -21.92
CA ASP A 205 -2.15 -15.76 -22.24
C ASP A 205 -2.53 -14.30 -22.57
N TYR A 206 -3.66 -13.81 -22.08
CA TYR A 206 -4.11 -12.46 -22.39
C TYR A 206 -3.15 -11.37 -21.87
N LYS A 207 -3.00 -10.30 -22.65
CA LYS A 207 -2.32 -9.07 -22.23
C LYS A 207 -3.16 -7.88 -22.64
N LEU A 208 -3.66 -7.16 -21.64
CA LEU A 208 -4.37 -5.91 -21.86
C LEU A 208 -3.34 -4.78 -21.82
N THR A 209 -3.30 -3.97 -22.87
CA THR A 209 -2.41 -2.80 -22.96
C THR A 209 -3.24 -1.54 -23.00
N THR A 210 -2.87 -0.58 -22.16
CA THR A 210 -3.54 0.70 -22.04
C THR A 210 -2.72 1.77 -22.76
N ALA A 211 -3.39 2.67 -23.48
CA ALA A 211 -2.75 3.79 -24.16
C ALA A 211 -3.50 5.07 -23.79
N VAL A 212 -2.76 6.11 -23.43
CA VAL A 212 -3.34 7.40 -23.04
C VAL A 212 -3.44 8.24 -24.29
N THR A 213 -4.65 8.74 -24.54
CA THR A 213 -4.96 9.49 -25.77
C THR A 213 -5.02 10.99 -25.54
N ASP A 214 -5.11 11.44 -24.29
CA ASP A 214 -5.18 12.86 -23.93
C ASP A 214 -4.67 13.08 -22.48
N THR A 215 -4.03 14.22 -22.24
CA THR A 215 -3.57 14.63 -20.89
C THR A 215 -3.82 16.11 -20.65
N LYS A 216 -4.13 16.47 -19.40
CA LYS A 216 -4.30 17.86 -18.97
C LYS A 216 -3.22 18.20 -17.94
N GLU A 217 -2.42 19.21 -18.25
CA GLU A 217 -1.41 19.74 -17.33
C GLU A 217 -2.06 20.34 -16.07
N LEU A 218 -1.36 20.20 -14.95
CA LEU A 218 -1.76 20.83 -13.71
C LEU A 218 -1.50 22.35 -13.77
N PRO A 219 -2.30 23.16 -13.07
CA PRO A 219 -2.00 24.57 -12.85
C PRO A 219 -0.62 24.77 -12.20
N ALA A 220 0.11 25.79 -12.64
CA ALA A 220 1.49 26.05 -12.19
C ALA A 220 1.62 26.29 -10.67
N ASP A 221 0.58 26.87 -10.05
CA ASP A 221 0.50 27.10 -8.61
C ASP A 221 0.41 25.79 -7.80
N GLU A 222 -0.30 24.78 -8.32
CA GLU A 222 -0.31 23.45 -7.69
C GLU A 222 1.04 22.76 -7.78
N VAL A 223 1.74 22.90 -8.91
CA VAL A 223 3.10 22.36 -9.10
C VAL A 223 4.08 23.01 -8.12
N GLU A 224 4.02 24.34 -7.99
CA GLU A 224 4.89 25.10 -7.08
C GLU A 224 4.64 24.78 -5.61
N ALA A 225 3.38 24.71 -5.19
CA ALA A 225 3.00 24.36 -3.82
C ALA A 225 3.55 22.98 -3.42
N TYR A 226 3.43 22.00 -4.33
CA TYR A 226 3.92 20.64 -4.10
C TYR A 226 5.45 20.56 -4.05
N ALA A 227 6.14 21.19 -5.00
CA ALA A 227 7.60 21.27 -5.03
C ALA A 227 8.15 21.91 -3.74
N THR A 228 7.51 22.99 -3.28
CA THR A 228 7.87 23.68 -2.03
C THR A 228 7.65 22.80 -0.81
N GLY A 229 6.48 22.14 -0.70
CA GLY A 229 6.18 21.21 0.38
C GLY A 229 7.17 20.03 0.43
N TYR A 230 7.60 19.52 -0.73
CA TYR A 230 8.63 18.50 -0.80
C TYR A 230 10.01 19.00 -0.33
N LYS A 231 10.46 20.14 -0.84
CA LYS A 231 11.74 20.76 -0.46
C LYS A 231 11.83 20.99 1.06
N ASN A 232 10.75 21.47 1.66
CA ASN A 232 10.65 21.67 3.10
C ASN A 232 10.75 20.38 3.92
N ARG A 233 10.37 19.22 3.37
CA ARG A 233 10.49 17.92 4.04
C ARG A 233 11.88 17.30 3.86
N VAL A 234 12.47 17.42 2.67
CA VAL A 234 13.72 16.72 2.31
C VAL A 234 14.98 17.48 2.72
N VAL A 235 15.01 18.81 2.56
CA VAL A 235 16.21 19.61 2.89
C VAL A 235 16.66 19.43 4.34
N PRO A 236 15.76 19.46 5.36
CA PRO A 236 16.18 19.21 6.75
C PRO A 236 16.71 17.79 6.97
N ILE A 237 16.18 16.80 6.26
CA ILE A 237 16.63 15.40 6.36
C ILE A 237 18.02 15.26 5.74
N ALA A 238 18.25 15.83 4.56
CA ALA A 238 19.57 15.81 3.91
C ALA A 238 20.63 16.50 4.79
N GLN A 239 20.33 17.70 5.30
CA GLN A 239 21.25 18.46 6.16
C GLN A 239 21.59 17.75 7.48
N ASN A 240 20.60 17.15 8.15
CA ASN A 240 20.82 16.38 9.38
C ASN A 240 21.68 15.13 9.12
N ASN A 241 21.56 14.53 7.94
CA ASN A 241 22.32 13.32 7.58
C ASN A 241 23.70 13.62 7.00
N GLU A 242 23.94 14.77 6.38
CA GLU A 242 25.30 15.22 6.02
C GLU A 242 26.17 15.37 7.27
N ALA A 243 25.62 16.00 8.32
CA ALA A 243 26.30 16.12 9.61
C ALA A 243 26.63 14.76 10.24
N LEU A 244 25.81 13.74 10.01
CA LEU A 244 26.07 12.37 10.42
C LEU A 244 27.11 11.69 9.51
N ALA A 245 27.04 11.92 8.19
CA ALA A 245 28.00 11.39 7.22
C ALA A 245 29.42 11.91 7.47
N ASP A 246 29.57 13.15 7.96
CA ASP A 246 30.85 13.74 8.36
C ASP A 246 31.52 13.03 9.54
N THR A 247 30.78 12.20 10.28
CA THR A 247 31.34 11.38 11.38
C THR A 247 31.87 10.02 10.91
N LEU A 248 31.70 9.67 9.62
CA LEU A 248 32.07 8.39 9.04
C LEU A 248 33.41 8.46 8.29
N ASP A 249 33.97 7.30 7.95
CA ASP A 249 35.16 7.23 7.08
C ASP A 249 34.85 7.71 5.66
N ASP A 250 35.86 8.30 4.99
CA ASP A 250 35.73 9.04 3.73
C ASP A 250 34.90 8.34 2.65
N LYS A 251 35.04 7.01 2.51
CA LYS A 251 34.31 6.23 1.51
C LYS A 251 32.82 6.13 1.85
N LYS A 252 32.47 5.93 3.12
CA LYS A 252 31.08 5.84 3.58
C LYS A 252 30.43 7.21 3.68
N SER A 253 31.18 8.21 4.12
CA SER A 253 30.76 9.61 4.10
C SER A 253 30.35 10.04 2.70
N SER A 254 31.21 9.78 1.71
CA SER A 254 30.94 10.11 0.30
C SER A 254 29.72 9.37 -0.25
N ALA A 255 29.61 8.06 -0.01
CA ALA A 255 28.47 7.27 -0.48
C ALA A 255 27.14 7.71 0.16
N MET A 256 27.16 8.11 1.43
CA MET A 256 25.98 8.59 2.14
C MET A 256 25.56 9.97 1.63
N LYS A 257 26.51 10.90 1.44
CA LYS A 257 26.25 12.23 0.86
C LYS A 257 25.70 12.13 -0.56
N GLU A 258 26.34 11.33 -1.42
CA GLU A 258 25.87 11.09 -2.79
C GLU A 258 24.46 10.48 -2.82
N ALA A 259 24.15 9.58 -1.88
CA ALA A 259 22.81 9.01 -1.73
C ALA A 259 21.75 10.08 -1.34
N PHE A 260 22.09 11.04 -0.47
CA PHE A 260 21.19 12.14 -0.09
C PHE A 260 21.11 13.26 -1.13
N ASP A 261 22.19 13.55 -1.84
CA ASP A 261 22.20 14.49 -2.98
C ASP A 261 21.28 13.98 -4.10
N ASN A 262 21.33 12.68 -4.39
CA ASN A 262 20.39 12.03 -5.31
C ASN A 262 18.93 12.06 -4.83
N LEU A 263 18.68 12.36 -3.56
CA LEU A 263 17.35 12.52 -2.98
C LEU A 263 16.85 13.96 -3.15
N ASN A 264 17.72 14.95 -3.36
CA ASN A 264 17.35 16.35 -3.60
C ASN A 264 17.14 16.63 -5.09
N VAL A 265 16.04 16.12 -5.63
CA VAL A 265 15.63 16.30 -7.05
C VAL A 265 14.49 17.31 -7.19
N ALA A 266 14.35 18.21 -6.21
CA ALA A 266 13.30 19.24 -6.18
C ALA A 266 13.45 20.28 -7.30
N ASP A 267 14.66 20.47 -7.80
CA ASP A 267 14.96 21.45 -8.87
C ASP A 267 14.92 20.79 -10.28
N SER A 268 14.70 19.47 -10.38
CA SER A 268 14.57 18.71 -11.65
C SER A 268 13.14 18.27 -11.95
N ILE A 269 12.15 18.83 -11.24
CA ILE A 269 10.71 18.62 -11.45
C ILE A 269 10.22 19.25 -12.77
N GLU A 270 10.99 20.18 -13.35
CA GLU A 270 10.61 20.97 -14.53
C GLU A 270 10.44 20.18 -15.85
N ALA A 271 10.49 18.85 -15.83
CA ALA A 271 10.45 18.01 -17.03
C ALA A 271 9.43 16.84 -16.97
N VAL A 272 8.34 16.97 -16.20
CA VAL A 272 7.24 16.00 -16.20
C VAL A 272 5.92 16.65 -16.57
#